data_AF-A0A9E4CHJ3-F1
#
_entry.id   AF-A0A9E4CHJ3-F1
#
_cell.length_a   1.000
_cell.length_b   1.000
_cell.length_c   1.000
_cell.angle_alpha   90.00
_cell.angle_beta   90.00
_cell.angle_gamma   90.00
#
_symmetry.space_group_name_H-M   'P 1'
#
loop_
_entity.id
_entity.type
_entity.pdbx_description
1 polymer ?
#
loop_
_entity_poly.entity_id
_entity_poly.type
_entity_poly.pdbx_seq_one_letter_code
_entity_poly.pdbx_strand_id
1 'polypeptide(L)'
;MFKNISKEELVIPAAMSHLLEVREFIERIGKKYKFSDKIINSFKLVVDETCTNVIRHGYADIKDGKITVRAIIRRLSLTVVIIDQGRSFDPRQVKDPDLNKYVQIGKKGGLGI
;
A
#
# COMPACT_ATOMS: atom_id res chain seq x y z
N MET A 1 -2.35 25.34 20.87
CA MET A 1 -2.01 25.50 19.45
C MET A 1 -2.35 24.20 18.73
N PHE A 2 -3.55 24.07 18.17
CA PHE A 2 -3.97 22.84 17.48
C PHE A 2 -3.14 22.69 16.21
N LYS A 3 -2.33 21.62 16.13
CA LYS A 3 -1.58 21.29 14.91
C LYS A 3 -2.60 21.04 13.80
N ASN A 4 -2.55 21.79 12.70
CA ASN A 4 -3.39 21.52 11.53
C ASN A 4 -3.13 20.09 11.04
N ILE A 5 -4.13 19.22 11.19
CA ILE A 5 -4.14 17.87 10.65
C ILE A 5 -5.06 17.91 9.44
N SER A 6 -4.54 17.53 8.26
CA SER A 6 -5.39 17.27 7.10
C SER A 6 -5.59 15.78 6.91
N LYS A 7 -6.78 15.39 6.48
CA LYS A 7 -7.12 14.01 6.15
C LYS A 7 -7.68 13.98 4.74
N GLU A 8 -7.18 13.07 3.93
CA GLU A 8 -7.70 12.78 2.60
C GLU A 8 -7.84 11.27 2.45
N GLU A 9 -8.82 10.84 1.67
CA GLU A 9 -9.16 9.42 1.54
C GLU A 9 -9.51 9.09 0.10
N LEU A 10 -9.11 7.89 -0.33
CA LEU A 10 -9.48 7.27 -1.58
C LEU A 10 -10.05 5.89 -1.26
N VAL A 11 -11.20 5.55 -1.84
CA VAL A 11 -11.79 4.22 -1.77
C VAL A 11 -11.80 3.63 -3.17
N ILE A 12 -11.20 2.46 -3.34
CA ILE A 12 -11.14 1.74 -4.61
C ILE A 12 -11.68 0.32 -4.46
N PRO A 13 -12.18 -0.30 -5.54
CA PRO A 13 -12.34 -1.75 -5.60
C PRO A 13 -11.00 -2.45 -5.33
N ALA A 14 -11.05 -3.60 -4.64
CA ALA A 14 -9.90 -4.44 -4.36
C ALA A 14 -9.45 -5.22 -5.61
N ALA A 15 -9.06 -4.50 -6.66
CA ALA A 15 -8.63 -5.08 -7.93
C ALA A 15 -7.38 -4.37 -8.50
N MET A 16 -6.50 -5.14 -9.13
CA MET A 16 -5.19 -4.68 -9.62
C MET A 16 -5.29 -3.50 -10.61
N SER A 17 -6.40 -3.40 -11.35
CA SER A 17 -6.67 -2.30 -12.28
C SER A 17 -6.72 -0.92 -11.62
N HIS A 18 -7.00 -0.84 -10.31
CA HIS A 18 -7.11 0.42 -9.58
C HIS A 18 -5.81 0.85 -8.87
N LEU A 19 -4.72 0.09 -8.98
CA LEU A 19 -3.44 0.46 -8.35
C LEU A 19 -2.84 1.76 -8.92
N LEU A 20 -3.13 2.09 -10.18
CA LEU A 20 -2.74 3.39 -10.76
C LEU A 20 -3.37 4.56 -10.00
N GLU A 21 -4.67 4.46 -9.70
CA GLU A 21 -5.41 5.52 -8.97
C GLU A 21 -4.82 5.75 -7.57
N VAL A 22 -4.36 4.68 -6.91
CA VAL A 22 -3.69 4.79 -5.60
C VAL A 22 -2.37 5.55 -5.72
N ARG A 23 -1.56 5.23 -6.74
CA ARG A 23 -0.28 5.94 -6.97
C ARG A 23 -0.50 7.41 -7.34
N GLU A 24 -1.53 7.71 -8.12
CA GLU A 24 -1.91 9.08 -8.48
C GLU A 24 -2.44 9.86 -7.27
N PHE A 25 -3.19 9.21 -6.39
CA PHE A 25 -3.63 9.81 -5.12
C PHE A 25 -2.46 10.22 -4.23
N ILE A 26 -1.46 9.34 -4.06
CA ILE A 26 -0.24 9.66 -3.31
C ILE A 26 0.56 10.77 -3.99
N GLU A 27 0.70 10.74 -5.32
CA GLU A 27 1.36 11.81 -6.08
C GLU A 27 0.70 13.17 -5.81
N ARG A 28 -0.63 13.23 -5.97
CA ARG A 28 -1.43 14.44 -5.77
C ARG A 28 -1.27 15.01 -4.36
N ILE A 29 -1.34 14.16 -3.33
CA ILE A 29 -1.14 14.56 -1.93
C ILE A 29 0.30 15.04 -1.73
N GLY A 30 1.27 14.28 -2.21
CA GLY A 30 2.69 14.59 -2.14
C GLY A 30 3.00 15.99 -2.66
N LYS A 31 2.53 16.30 -3.87
CA LYS A 31 2.69 17.61 -4.51
C LYS A 31 1.93 18.71 -3.77
N LYS A 32 0.68 18.47 -3.39
CA LYS A 32 -0.17 19.44 -2.64
C LYS A 32 0.49 19.90 -1.34
N TYR A 33 1.15 18.99 -0.62
CA TYR A 33 1.80 19.26 0.66
C TYR A 33 3.32 19.46 0.55
N LYS A 34 3.85 19.61 -0.67
CA LYS A 34 5.26 19.95 -0.98
C LYS A 34 6.29 18.94 -0.44
N PHE A 35 5.95 17.65 -0.44
CA PHE A 35 6.95 16.60 -0.22
C PHE A 35 7.92 16.51 -1.40
N SER A 36 9.14 16.03 -1.15
CA SER A 36 10.12 15.83 -2.22
C SER A 36 9.74 14.62 -3.08
N ASP A 37 10.12 14.65 -4.36
CA ASP A 37 9.84 13.56 -5.30
C ASP A 37 10.40 12.22 -4.84
N LYS A 38 11.55 12.23 -4.12
CA LYS A 38 12.10 11.04 -3.48
C LYS A 38 11.12 10.43 -2.48
N ILE A 39 10.51 11.25 -1.61
CA ILE A 39 9.53 10.78 -0.63
C ILE A 39 8.27 10.31 -1.35
N ILE A 40 7.77 11.08 -2.32
CA ILE A 40 6.56 10.73 -3.09
C ILE A 40 6.72 9.37 -3.78
N ASN A 41 7.84 9.16 -4.48
CA ASN A 41 8.12 7.89 -5.15
C ASN A 41 8.28 6.73 -4.17
N SER A 42 8.88 6.97 -3.00
CA SER A 42 8.98 5.94 -1.94
C SER A 42 7.60 5.53 -1.42
N PHE A 43 6.71 6.49 -1.16
CA PHE A 43 5.34 6.20 -0.73
C PHE A 43 4.53 5.52 -1.83
N LYS A 44 4.67 5.93 -3.10
CA LYS A 44 4.02 5.26 -4.22
C LYS A 44 4.40 3.79 -4.28
N LEU A 45 5.68 3.46 -4.15
CA LEU A 45 6.16 2.08 -4.15
C LEU A 45 5.59 1.28 -2.96
N VAL A 46 5.70 1.80 -1.74
CA VAL A 46 5.24 1.08 -0.53
C VAL A 46 3.73 0.86 -0.55
N VAL A 47 2.96 1.86 -0.96
CA VAL A 47 1.49 1.74 -1.03
C VAL A 47 1.07 0.80 -2.16
N ASP A 48 1.73 0.84 -3.32
CA ASP A 48 1.46 -0.07 -4.45
C ASP A 48 1.73 -1.54 -4.05
N GLU A 49 2.85 -1.82 -3.39
CA GLU A 49 3.17 -3.16 -2.91
C GLU A 49 2.20 -3.61 -1.80
N THR A 50 1.88 -2.74 -0.85
CA THR A 50 0.96 -3.09 0.25
C THR A 50 -0.45 -3.37 -0.30
N CYS A 51 -0.97 -2.54 -1.19
CA CYS A 51 -2.26 -2.79 -1.84
C CYS A 51 -2.21 -4.06 -2.71
N THR A 52 -1.12 -4.32 -3.42
CA THR A 52 -0.93 -5.56 -4.18
C THR A 52 -1.00 -6.78 -3.27
N ASN A 53 -0.36 -6.75 -2.11
CA ASN A 53 -0.39 -7.85 -1.15
C ASN A 53 -1.79 -8.06 -0.58
N VAL A 54 -2.48 -6.98 -0.18
CA VAL A 54 -3.87 -7.04 0.28
C VAL A 54 -4.77 -7.65 -0.78
N ILE A 55 -4.71 -7.19 -2.03
CA ILE A 55 -5.55 -7.70 -3.13
C ILE A 55 -5.26 -9.17 -3.41
N ARG A 56 -3.98 -9.53 -3.59
CA ARG A 56 -3.57 -10.89 -3.98
C ARG A 56 -3.86 -11.92 -2.91
N HIS A 57 -3.67 -11.57 -1.64
CA HIS A 57 -3.74 -12.53 -0.54
C HIS A 57 -5.06 -12.44 0.24
N GLY A 58 -5.58 -11.23 0.42
CA GLY A 58 -6.82 -10.99 1.17
C GLY A 58 -8.10 -11.19 0.35
N TYR A 59 -8.05 -10.99 -0.97
CA TYR A 59 -9.25 -10.94 -1.84
C TYR A 59 -9.28 -11.97 -2.98
N ALA A 60 -8.42 -12.99 -2.95
CA ALA A 60 -8.31 -13.98 -4.04
C ALA A 60 -9.64 -14.62 -4.49
N ASP A 61 -10.59 -14.79 -3.57
CA ASP A 61 -11.90 -15.39 -3.79
C ASP A 61 -13.08 -14.49 -3.38
N ILE A 62 -12.81 -13.23 -3.03
CA ILE A 62 -13.83 -12.27 -2.60
C ILE A 62 -14.11 -11.30 -3.74
N LYS A 63 -15.34 -11.31 -4.25
CA LYS A 63 -15.80 -10.34 -5.24
C LYS A 63 -16.21 -9.03 -4.57
N ASP A 64 -16.09 -7.93 -5.31
CA ASP A 64 -16.57 -6.60 -4.93
C ASP A 64 -16.01 -6.07 -3.60
N GLY A 65 -14.85 -6.58 -3.20
CA GLY A 65 -14.07 -6.06 -2.08
C GLY A 65 -13.64 -4.61 -2.30
N LYS A 66 -13.37 -3.88 -1.22
CA LYS A 66 -12.92 -2.49 -1.28
C LYS A 66 -11.72 -2.28 -0.39
N ILE A 67 -10.83 -1.39 -0.83
CA ILE A 67 -9.68 -0.91 -0.06
C ILE A 67 -9.84 0.58 0.12
N THR A 68 -9.64 1.04 1.35
CA THR A 68 -9.57 2.47 1.68
C THR A 68 -8.13 2.86 1.96
N VAL A 69 -7.63 3.84 1.20
CA VAL A 69 -6.32 4.44 1.39
C VAL A 69 -6.52 5.83 1.98
N ARG A 70 -6.11 6.00 3.24
CA ARG A 70 -6.24 7.25 3.98
C ARG A 70 -4.88 7.89 4.20
N ALA A 71 -4.74 9.13 3.78
CA ALA A 71 -3.59 9.97 4.07
C ALA A 71 -3.89 10.93 5.23
N ILE A 72 -3.03 10.93 6.23
CA ILE A 72 -3.07 11.82 7.38
C ILE A 72 -1.82 12.68 7.33
N ILE A 73 -2.01 13.98 7.09
CA ILE A 73 -0.92 14.94 6.92
C ILE A 73 -0.81 15.79 8.18
N ARG A 74 0.40 15.86 8.71
CA ARG A 74 0.80 16.77 9.78
C ARG A 74 1.98 17.60 9.28
N ARG A 75 2.34 18.65 10.03
CA ARG A 75 3.38 19.63 9.66
C ARG A 75 4.67 19.02 9.07
N LEU A 76 5.10 17.85 9.54
CA LEU A 76 6.36 17.20 9.12
C LEU A 76 6.20 15.71 8.81
N SER A 77 4.97 15.23 8.61
CA SER A 77 4.76 13.79 8.39
C SER A 77 3.56 13.51 7.51
N LEU A 78 3.73 12.54 6.61
CA LEU A 78 2.66 11.85 5.91
C LEU A 78 2.50 10.47 6.52
N THR A 79 1.31 10.15 7.00
CA THR A 79 0.95 8.79 7.42
C THR A 79 -0.08 8.26 6.43
N VAL A 80 0.17 7.09 5.85
CA VAL A 80 -0.79 6.38 5.01
C VAL A 80 -1.33 5.20 5.79
N VAL A 81 -2.65 5.04 5.79
CA VAL A 81 -3.37 3.93 6.42
C VAL A 81 -4.14 3.21 5.32
N ILE A 82 -3.92 1.91 5.21
CA ILE A 82 -4.64 1.04 4.29
C ILE A 82 -5.62 0.23 5.13
N ILE A 83 -6.89 0.24 4.75
CA ILE A 83 -7.98 -0.43 5.47
C ILE A 83 -8.69 -1.33 4.48
N ASP A 84 -8.83 -2.58 4.85
CA ASP A 84 -9.48 -3.62 4.05
C ASP A 84 -10.28 -4.57 4.96
N GLN A 85 -11.01 -5.48 4.31
CA GLN A 85 -11.85 -6.52 4.92
C GLN A 85 -11.58 -7.88 4.25
N GLY A 86 -10.39 -8.05 3.67
CA GLY A 86 -9.94 -9.31 3.11
C GLY A 86 -9.66 -10.33 4.21
N ARG A 87 -9.31 -11.54 3.79
CA ARG A 87 -8.86 -12.60 4.70
C ARG A 87 -7.65 -12.11 5.49
N SER A 88 -7.71 -12.22 6.82
CA SER A 88 -6.62 -11.83 7.70
C SER A 88 -5.38 -12.69 7.47
N PHE A 89 -4.21 -12.05 7.57
CA PHE A 89 -2.91 -12.70 7.51
C PHE A 89 -2.34 -12.87 8.93
N ASP A 90 -1.85 -14.07 9.26
CA ASP A 90 -1.12 -14.35 10.50
C ASP A 90 0.37 -14.52 10.19
N PRO A 91 1.23 -13.52 10.48
CA PRO A 91 2.67 -13.59 10.19
C PRO A 91 3.38 -14.76 10.88
N ARG A 92 2.82 -15.29 11.98
CA ARG A 92 3.42 -16.40 12.74
C ARG A 92 3.30 -17.74 12.01
N GLN A 93 2.48 -17.82 10.97
CA GLN A 93 2.23 -19.04 10.21
C GLN A 93 3.09 -19.11 8.94
N VAL A 94 3.86 -18.06 8.63
CA VAL A 94 4.70 -18.00 7.43
C VAL A 94 6.07 -18.62 7.71
N LYS A 95 6.52 -19.49 6.80
CA LYS A 95 7.89 -20.01 6.79
C LYS A 95 8.80 -19.07 6.04
N ASP A 96 10.03 -18.90 6.54
CA ASP A 96 11.04 -18.12 5.84
C ASP A 96 11.27 -18.65 4.41
N PRO A 97 11.33 -17.76 3.40
CA PRO A 97 11.60 -18.18 2.04
C PRO A 97 13.04 -18.72 1.92
N ASP A 98 13.20 -19.82 1.20
CA ASP A 98 14.53 -20.30 0.80
C ASP A 98 15.11 -19.39 -0.28
N LEU A 99 15.92 -18.42 0.16
CA LEU A 99 16.53 -17.41 -0.71
C LEU A 99 17.46 -18.03 -1.75
N ASN A 100 18.17 -19.11 -1.42
CA ASN A 100 19.06 -19.80 -2.37
C ASN A 100 18.26 -20.39 -3.53
N LYS A 101 17.14 -21.04 -3.21
CA LYS A 101 16.22 -21.55 -4.22
C LYS A 101 15.62 -20.44 -5.09
N TYR A 102 15.25 -19.30 -4.49
CA TYR A 102 14.65 -18.18 -5.22
C TYR A 102 15.62 -17.55 -6.23
N VAL A 103 16.89 -17.38 -5.84
CA VAL A 103 17.94 -16.91 -6.73
C VAL A 103 18.16 -17.90 -7.89
N GLN A 104 18.22 -19.20 -7.61
CA GLN A 104 18.42 -20.23 -8.64
C GLN A 104 17.31 -20.25 -9.69
N ILE A 105 16.05 -20.04 -9.30
CA ILE A 105 14.92 -20.05 -10.24
C ILE A 105 14.60 -18.66 -10.82
N GLY A 106 15.37 -17.62 -10.46
CA GLY A 106 15.12 -16.25 -10.91
C GLY A 106 13.76 -15.68 -10.48
N LYS A 107 13.23 -16.13 -9.33
CA LYS A 107 11.91 -15.68 -8.86
C LYS A 107 11.95 -14.19 -8.54
N LYS A 108 11.08 -13.41 -9.18
CA LYS A 108 10.88 -11.99 -8.88
C LYS A 108 9.78 -11.83 -7.83
N GLY A 109 10.06 -11.10 -6.75
CA GLY A 109 9.12 -10.84 -5.65
C GLY A 109 9.05 -11.94 -4.59
N GLY A 110 8.09 -11.84 -3.67
CA GLY A 110 7.93 -12.79 -2.56
C GLY A 110 8.96 -12.66 -1.44
N LEU A 111 9.58 -11.48 -1.33
CA LEU A 111 10.48 -11.09 -0.23
C LEU A 111 9.79 -10.15 0.77
N GLY A 112 8.63 -9.60 0.42
CA GLY A 112 7.77 -8.86 1.33
C GLY A 112 6.97 -9.82 2.21
N ILE A 113 6.76 -9.41 3.46
CA ILE A 113 5.76 -9.95 4.40
C ILE A 113 4.63 -8.93 4.50
#